data_AF-A0A4P5YNP0-F1
#
_entry.id   AF-A0A4P5YNP0-F1
#
_cell.length_a   1.000
_cell.length_b   1.000
_cell.length_c   1.000
_cell.angle_alpha   90.00
_cell.angle_beta   90.00
_cell.angle_gamma   90.00
#
_symmetry.space_group_name_H-M   'P 1'
#
loop_
_entity.id
_entity.type
_entity.pdbx_description
1 polymer ?
#
loop_
_entity_poly.entity_id
_entity_poly.type
_entity_poly.pdbx_seq_one_letter_code
_entity_poly.pdbx_strand_id
1 'polypeptide(L)'
;MHTGTSASTTPAIPAAATPTRHPGVLSWVAEMAALCGPERIHWCDGSATEKVRLTERAIADGVLLRLNQDKLPGCYYHRSHPSDVARVEDRTLICTATKDEAGPTNNWADPDETTAKLHGIFKGSMAGRTMYVVPYLMGPPGCPKTKIGIELTDSVYVALSMRVMTRMGAVAWRELGETGTFNKGLHGMGTIDPEKRWIAHFPQRNEIISVNSNYGGNVLLGKKCLALRLGSWLGRQEGWLAEHMLIMKVESPTGEVTFVAAAFPSACGKTNFAMLIPPERYAGWKITTVGDDIAWLWPGEDGRLYAMNPENGYFGVAPGTNATSNPNALATISHDTIYTNVALTADLDVWWEGKTAEPPVDLHDWLGHEWNLRSESKAAQPNSRFAAPMINNPALAPEVNDPRGVPISAIIFGGRRATTFPLVMQAFNWSHGVYLGATMGSETTAAAVGATGQVRRDPMAMLPFCGYHMGDYFAHWLSIGKKLAHPPRFFHVNWFRRDKANKFLWPGFGENMRVLEWIVNRCHGHAEADETALGWMPPLESLDLRGLTGPGQNSYSRDRLAEAQAIDPVEWTRELDLQKELFDRIGERMPKELYFERELLRSRLGL
;
A
#
# COMPACT_ATOMS: atom_id res chain seq x y z
N MET A 1 58.38 -24.80 -29.75
CA MET A 1 57.15 -25.10 -28.97
C MET A 1 56.66 -23.79 -28.35
N HIS A 2 55.69 -23.13 -28.97
CA HIS A 2 55.02 -21.97 -28.40
C HIS A 2 53.53 -22.32 -28.26
N THR A 3 53.09 -22.50 -27.02
CA THR A 3 51.70 -22.75 -26.65
C THR A 3 50.97 -21.41 -26.56
N GLY A 4 50.16 -21.10 -27.56
CA GLY A 4 49.22 -19.98 -27.52
C GLY A 4 47.96 -20.38 -26.75
N THR A 5 47.70 -19.69 -25.64
CA THR A 5 46.48 -19.76 -24.84
C THR A 5 45.31 -19.14 -25.63
N SER A 6 44.28 -19.93 -25.92
CA SER A 6 43.04 -19.45 -26.51
C SER A 6 42.21 -18.69 -25.47
N ALA A 7 42.02 -17.39 -25.70
CA ALA A 7 41.08 -16.58 -24.94
C ALA A 7 39.64 -17.09 -25.18
N SER A 8 38.98 -17.49 -24.10
CA SER A 8 37.54 -17.78 -24.06
C SER A 8 36.76 -16.51 -24.41
N THR A 9 36.20 -16.47 -25.60
CA THR A 9 35.24 -15.44 -26.02
C THR A 9 33.88 -15.78 -25.43
N THR A 10 33.43 -14.97 -24.47
CA THR A 10 32.05 -15.00 -23.96
C THR A 10 31.10 -14.79 -25.15
N PRO A 11 30.03 -15.59 -25.32
CA PRO A 11 29.11 -15.39 -26.45
C PRO A 11 28.45 -14.01 -26.32
N ALA A 12 28.62 -13.17 -27.35
CA ALA A 12 27.89 -11.92 -27.44
C ALA A 12 26.40 -12.24 -27.60
N ILE A 13 25.58 -11.79 -26.65
CA ILE A 13 24.11 -11.88 -26.72
C ILE A 13 23.67 -11.18 -28.02
N PRO A 14 22.88 -11.81 -28.90
CA PRO A 14 22.39 -11.16 -30.12
C PRO A 14 21.65 -9.87 -29.77
N ALA A 15 22.04 -8.75 -30.39
CA ALA A 15 21.44 -7.45 -30.15
C ALA A 15 20.01 -7.42 -30.71
N ALA A 16 19.03 -7.77 -29.87
CA ALA A 16 17.65 -7.35 -30.11
C ALA A 16 17.62 -5.82 -30.18
N ALA A 17 16.82 -5.25 -31.09
CA ALA A 17 16.65 -3.80 -31.18
C ALA A 17 16.18 -3.25 -29.82
N THR A 18 17.00 -2.41 -29.19
CA THR A 18 16.69 -1.83 -27.88
C THR A 18 15.60 -0.77 -28.04
N PRO A 19 14.54 -0.75 -27.20
CA PRO A 19 13.40 0.16 -27.37
C PRO A 19 13.70 1.60 -26.92
N THR A 20 14.94 1.90 -26.51
CA THR A 20 15.37 3.20 -26.02
C THR A 20 16.75 3.58 -26.55
N ARG A 21 17.00 4.89 -26.63
CA ARG A 21 18.31 5.50 -26.93
C ARG A 21 18.93 6.15 -25.69
N HIS A 22 18.27 6.07 -24.54
CA HIS A 22 18.73 6.72 -23.31
C HIS A 22 20.08 6.11 -22.84
N PRO A 23 21.20 6.85 -22.88
CA PRO A 23 22.53 6.29 -22.67
C PRO A 23 22.70 5.73 -21.24
N GLY A 24 22.12 6.40 -20.24
CA GLY A 24 22.15 5.92 -18.85
C GLY A 24 21.43 4.59 -18.63
N VAL A 25 20.36 4.30 -19.39
CA VAL A 25 19.64 3.03 -19.28
C VAL A 25 20.45 1.93 -19.93
N LEU A 26 20.92 2.16 -21.16
CA LEU A 26 21.72 1.19 -21.90
C LEU A 26 23.00 0.81 -21.14
N SER A 27 23.69 1.81 -20.58
CA SER A 27 24.90 1.58 -19.77
C SER A 27 24.58 0.78 -18.50
N TRP A 28 23.52 1.14 -17.78
CA TRP A 28 23.17 0.46 -16.53
C TRP A 28 22.70 -0.98 -16.78
N VAL A 29 21.88 -1.22 -17.81
CA VAL A 29 21.47 -2.58 -18.20
C VAL A 29 22.68 -3.43 -18.57
N ALA A 30 23.64 -2.89 -19.34
CA ALA A 30 24.86 -3.60 -19.69
C ALA A 30 25.73 -3.92 -18.47
N GLU A 31 25.88 -2.96 -17.54
CA GLU A 31 26.61 -3.15 -16.27
C GLU A 31 25.97 -4.26 -15.43
N MET A 32 24.65 -4.22 -15.24
CA MET A 32 23.93 -5.21 -14.44
C MET A 32 23.89 -6.57 -15.12
N ALA A 33 23.81 -6.64 -16.45
CA ALA A 33 23.94 -7.89 -17.20
C ALA A 33 25.34 -8.50 -17.03
N ALA A 34 26.41 -7.69 -17.07
CA ALA A 34 27.76 -8.18 -16.82
C ALA A 34 27.94 -8.69 -15.39
N LEU A 35 27.32 -8.04 -14.40
CA LEU A 35 27.31 -8.49 -13.00
C LEU A 35 26.53 -9.81 -12.85
N CYS A 36 25.29 -9.86 -13.35
CA CYS A 36 24.35 -10.93 -13.07
C CYS A 36 24.52 -12.16 -13.97
N GLY A 37 25.11 -11.99 -15.16
CA GLY A 37 25.36 -13.06 -16.13
C GLY A 37 24.09 -13.75 -16.68
N PRO A 38 23.04 -13.04 -17.12
CA PRO A 38 21.86 -13.67 -17.69
C PRO A 38 22.16 -14.33 -19.04
N GLU A 39 21.40 -15.37 -19.39
CA GLU A 39 21.49 -16.04 -20.70
C GLU A 39 20.88 -15.15 -21.80
N ARG A 40 19.83 -14.41 -21.46
CA ARG A 40 19.08 -13.54 -22.38
C ARG A 40 18.69 -12.25 -21.69
N ILE A 41 18.58 -11.17 -22.45
CA ILE A 41 17.96 -9.92 -22.02
C ILE A 41 16.66 -9.73 -22.80
N HIS A 42 15.55 -9.57 -22.09
CA HIS A 42 14.23 -9.31 -22.68
C HIS A 42 13.77 -7.91 -22.29
N TRP A 43 13.58 -7.04 -23.28
CA TRP A 43 13.06 -5.69 -23.03
C TRP A 43 11.53 -5.70 -23.08
N CYS A 44 10.89 -5.40 -21.95
CA CYS A 44 9.44 -5.41 -21.86
C CYS A 44 8.82 -4.21 -22.60
N ASP A 45 7.82 -4.48 -23.45
CA ASP A 45 7.10 -3.47 -24.24
C ASP A 45 5.71 -3.12 -23.68
N GLY A 46 5.16 -3.95 -22.78
CA GLY A 46 3.85 -3.75 -22.14
C GLY A 46 2.64 -4.18 -22.97
N SER A 47 2.84 -4.62 -24.21
CA SER A 47 1.78 -4.96 -25.16
C SER A 47 0.93 -6.14 -24.70
N ALA A 48 -0.27 -6.26 -25.27
CA ALA A 48 -1.12 -7.42 -25.06
C ALA A 48 -0.47 -8.70 -25.62
N THR A 49 0.21 -8.61 -26.76
CA THR A 49 0.93 -9.74 -27.37
C THR A 49 2.07 -10.22 -26.48
N GLU A 50 2.82 -9.29 -25.87
CA GLU A 50 3.84 -9.64 -24.88
C GLU A 50 3.23 -10.31 -23.65
N LYS A 51 2.14 -9.78 -23.09
CA LYS A 51 1.41 -10.40 -21.96
C LYS A 51 1.13 -11.86 -22.27
N VAL A 52 0.49 -12.16 -23.40
CA VAL A 52 0.14 -13.54 -23.79
C VAL A 52 1.40 -14.41 -23.87
N ARG A 53 2.44 -13.96 -24.57
CA ARG A 53 3.68 -14.73 -24.72
C ARG A 53 4.38 -15.02 -23.39
N LEU A 54 4.48 -14.02 -22.51
CA LEU A 54 5.12 -14.17 -21.20
C LEU A 54 4.28 -15.05 -20.27
N THR A 55 2.95 -14.97 -20.34
CA THR A 55 2.06 -15.84 -19.59
C THR A 55 2.16 -17.29 -20.03
N GLU A 56 2.13 -17.59 -21.34
CA GLU A 56 2.32 -18.96 -21.84
C GLU A 56 3.70 -19.50 -21.46
N ARG A 57 4.73 -18.65 -21.50
CA ARG A 57 6.06 -19.03 -21.03
C ARG A 57 6.07 -19.37 -19.53
N ALA A 58 5.43 -18.55 -18.71
CA ALA A 58 5.34 -18.78 -17.27
C ALA A 58 4.57 -20.07 -16.92
N ILE A 59 3.56 -20.43 -17.72
CA ILE A 59 2.85 -21.72 -17.59
C ILE A 59 3.78 -22.88 -17.97
N ALA A 60 4.46 -22.78 -19.11
CA ALA A 60 5.39 -23.81 -19.57
C ALA A 60 6.55 -24.05 -18.58
N ASP A 61 7.03 -22.98 -17.93
CA ASP A 61 8.06 -23.03 -16.90
C ASP A 61 7.52 -23.46 -15.51
N GLY A 62 6.20 -23.70 -15.36
CA GLY A 62 5.57 -24.10 -14.11
C GLY A 62 5.47 -22.99 -13.04
N VAL A 63 5.72 -21.73 -13.43
CA VAL A 63 5.63 -20.55 -12.55
C VAL A 63 4.18 -20.16 -12.32
N LEU A 64 3.34 -20.28 -13.36
CA LEU A 64 1.91 -20.00 -13.29
C LEU A 64 1.09 -21.24 -13.62
N LEU A 65 -0.04 -21.40 -12.92
CA LEU A 65 -1.10 -22.34 -13.25
C LEU A 65 -2.26 -21.57 -13.88
N ARG A 66 -2.79 -22.05 -15.01
CA ARG A 66 -4.01 -21.53 -15.60
C ARG A 66 -5.21 -21.96 -14.74
N LEU A 67 -6.00 -21.02 -14.25
CA LEU A 67 -7.21 -21.30 -13.49
C LEU A 67 -8.36 -21.71 -14.42
N ASN A 68 -9.50 -22.08 -13.84
CA ASN A 68 -10.72 -22.40 -14.60
C ASN A 68 -11.18 -21.19 -15.42
N GLN A 69 -11.10 -21.28 -16.75
CA GLN A 69 -11.39 -20.14 -17.62
C GLN A 69 -12.88 -19.85 -17.81
N ASP A 70 -13.76 -20.82 -17.52
CA ASP A 70 -15.21 -20.59 -17.54
C ASP A 70 -15.66 -19.79 -16.31
N LYS A 71 -14.96 -19.95 -15.18
CA LYS A 71 -15.25 -19.24 -13.92
C LYS A 71 -14.42 -17.98 -13.72
N LEU A 72 -13.15 -18.01 -14.12
CA LEU A 72 -12.13 -16.98 -13.86
C LEU A 72 -11.35 -16.68 -15.16
N PRO A 73 -11.99 -16.10 -16.19
CA PRO A 73 -11.36 -15.88 -17.48
C PRO A 73 -10.13 -14.98 -17.38
N GLY A 74 -9.03 -15.39 -17.99
CA GLY A 74 -7.77 -14.65 -17.96
C GLY A 74 -7.07 -14.66 -16.60
N CYS A 75 -7.53 -15.45 -15.63
CA CYS A 75 -6.89 -15.56 -14.32
C CYS A 75 -5.86 -16.69 -14.25
N TYR A 76 -4.83 -16.47 -13.43
CA TYR A 76 -3.71 -17.38 -13.22
C TYR A 76 -3.37 -17.47 -11.74
N TYR A 77 -2.73 -18.57 -11.34
CA TYR A 77 -2.31 -18.83 -9.98
C TYR A 77 -0.79 -18.96 -9.88
N HIS A 78 -0.20 -18.27 -8.92
CA HIS A 78 1.21 -18.37 -8.53
C HIS A 78 1.31 -18.92 -7.11
N ARG A 79 2.18 -19.91 -6.90
CA ARG A 79 2.50 -20.44 -5.57
C ARG A 79 3.92 -20.01 -5.21
N SER A 80 4.07 -19.23 -4.14
CA SER A 80 5.41 -18.86 -3.65
C SER A 80 5.99 -19.97 -2.76
N HIS A 81 7.31 -19.89 -2.55
CA HIS A 81 7.98 -20.74 -1.58
C HIS A 81 7.50 -20.41 -0.15
N PRO A 82 7.33 -21.39 0.76
CA PRO A 82 6.78 -21.13 2.10
C PRO A 82 7.61 -20.17 2.96
N SER A 83 8.92 -20.06 2.70
CA SER A 83 9.80 -19.10 3.36
C SER A 83 9.67 -17.67 2.82
N ASP A 84 8.86 -17.43 1.79
CA ASP A 84 8.73 -16.16 1.09
C ASP A 84 7.25 -15.82 0.80
N VAL A 85 6.53 -15.44 1.86
CA VAL A 85 5.08 -15.22 1.84
C VAL A 85 4.66 -13.85 2.40
N ALA A 86 5.64 -13.02 2.78
CA ALA A 86 5.43 -11.72 3.38
C ALA A 86 6.65 -10.80 3.20
N ARG A 87 6.47 -9.53 3.57
CA ARG A 87 7.58 -8.59 3.71
C ARG A 87 8.47 -9.00 4.87
N VAL A 88 9.77 -8.77 4.74
CA VAL A 88 10.78 -9.02 5.79
C VAL A 88 11.30 -7.69 6.32
N GLU A 89 10.61 -7.13 7.33
CA GLU A 89 10.94 -5.81 7.87
C GLU A 89 12.39 -5.74 8.40
N ASP A 90 12.88 -6.80 9.05
CA ASP A 90 14.25 -6.93 9.58
C ASP A 90 15.35 -6.96 8.51
N ARG A 91 14.98 -7.30 7.27
CA ARG A 91 15.88 -7.33 6.10
C ARG A 91 15.65 -6.20 5.10
N THR A 92 14.80 -5.24 5.48
CA THR A 92 14.52 -4.05 4.69
C THR A 92 15.39 -2.90 5.20
N LEU A 93 16.26 -2.38 4.34
CA LEU A 93 17.27 -1.38 4.69
C LEU A 93 17.01 -0.03 4.02
N ILE A 94 17.27 1.05 4.74
CA ILE A 94 17.39 2.42 4.24
C ILE A 94 18.87 2.83 4.33
N CYS A 95 19.54 2.90 3.19
CA CYS A 95 20.96 3.17 3.07
C CYS A 95 21.19 4.65 2.73
N THR A 96 21.02 5.51 3.73
CA THR A 96 21.38 6.94 3.68
C THR A 96 22.87 7.15 4.01
N ALA A 97 23.40 8.35 3.73
CA ALA A 97 24.81 8.66 4.00
C ALA A 97 25.17 8.54 5.48
N THR A 98 24.23 8.83 6.38
CA THR A 98 24.39 8.62 7.82
C THR A 98 23.21 7.85 8.41
N LYS A 99 23.46 7.14 9.52
CA LYS A 99 22.42 6.45 10.29
C LYS A 99 21.31 7.39 10.79
N ASP A 100 21.69 8.61 11.14
CA ASP A 100 20.77 9.62 11.62
C ASP A 100 19.81 10.12 10.53
N GLU A 101 20.23 10.18 9.26
CA GLU A 101 19.31 10.51 8.15
C GLU A 101 18.20 9.46 7.94
N ALA A 102 18.48 8.18 8.19
CA ALA A 102 17.47 7.13 8.18
C ALA A 102 16.59 7.17 9.44
N GLY A 103 17.19 7.49 10.58
CA GLY A 103 16.51 7.67 11.86
C GLY A 103 16.14 6.37 12.58
N PRO A 104 15.55 6.50 13.79
CA PRO A 104 15.37 5.40 14.74
C PRO A 104 14.23 4.43 14.39
N THR A 105 13.47 4.72 13.33
CA THR A 105 12.37 3.87 12.83
C THR A 105 12.80 2.95 11.69
N ASN A 106 13.96 3.19 11.09
CA ASN A 106 14.46 2.46 9.93
C ASN A 106 15.65 1.57 10.30
N ASN A 107 15.78 0.43 9.63
CA ASN A 107 17.04 -0.32 9.66
C ASN A 107 18.00 0.37 8.70
N TRP A 108 19.11 0.86 9.23
CA TRP A 108 20.15 1.51 8.45
C TRP A 108 21.35 0.58 8.28
N ALA A 109 21.98 0.65 7.11
CA ALA A 109 23.27 0.05 6.82
C ALA A 109 24.07 0.99 5.92
N ASP A 110 25.40 0.93 6.02
CA ASP A 110 26.28 1.74 5.20
C ASP A 110 26.02 1.50 3.69
N PRO A 111 25.85 2.55 2.86
CA PRO A 111 25.52 2.38 1.45
C PRO A 111 26.57 1.60 0.65
N ASP A 112 27.85 1.83 0.89
CA ASP A 112 28.93 1.24 0.09
C ASP A 112 29.15 -0.22 0.50
N GLU A 113 29.16 -0.51 1.80
CA GLU A 113 29.22 -1.88 2.31
C GLU A 113 28.01 -2.71 1.85
N THR A 114 26.81 -2.12 1.88
CA THR A 114 25.60 -2.78 1.42
C THR A 114 25.65 -3.04 -0.09
N THR A 115 26.09 -2.08 -0.89
CA THR A 115 26.26 -2.26 -2.33
C THR A 115 27.24 -3.40 -2.63
N ALA A 116 28.42 -3.40 -2.00
CA ALA A 116 29.42 -4.45 -2.17
C ALA A 116 28.88 -5.84 -1.81
N LYS A 117 28.18 -5.95 -0.67
CA LYS A 117 27.54 -7.18 -0.22
C LYS A 117 26.50 -7.68 -1.22
N LEU A 118 25.57 -6.82 -1.64
CA LEU A 118 24.48 -7.22 -2.53
C LEU A 118 24.99 -7.54 -3.93
N HIS A 119 25.92 -6.76 -4.49
CA HIS A 119 26.56 -7.09 -5.76
C HIS A 119 27.32 -8.43 -5.69
N GLY A 120 27.92 -8.75 -4.53
CA GLY A 120 28.49 -10.06 -4.27
C GLY A 120 27.48 -11.21 -4.40
N ILE A 121 26.24 -11.02 -3.92
CA ILE A 121 25.14 -11.99 -4.07
C ILE A 121 24.67 -12.06 -5.53
N PHE A 122 24.63 -10.93 -6.24
CA PHE A 122 24.16 -10.87 -7.62
C PHE A 122 25.14 -11.45 -8.64
N LYS A 123 26.43 -11.57 -8.31
CA LYS A 123 27.46 -12.03 -9.24
C LYS A 123 27.13 -13.40 -9.83
N GLY A 124 26.80 -13.44 -11.13
CA GLY A 124 26.39 -14.67 -11.83
C GLY A 124 25.04 -15.26 -11.39
N SER A 125 24.26 -14.54 -10.59
CA SER A 125 23.00 -15.04 -10.00
C SER A 125 21.90 -15.33 -11.03
N MET A 126 21.99 -14.76 -12.23
CA MET A 126 21.01 -14.94 -13.31
C MET A 126 21.48 -15.95 -14.37
N ALA A 127 22.55 -16.71 -14.13
CA ALA A 127 23.02 -17.73 -15.06
C ALA A 127 21.90 -18.69 -15.47
N GLY A 128 21.72 -18.88 -16.78
CA GLY A 128 20.64 -19.70 -17.35
C GLY A 128 19.23 -19.09 -17.27
N ARG A 129 19.10 -17.83 -16.82
CA ARG A 129 17.83 -17.10 -16.72
C ARG A 129 17.77 -15.96 -17.72
N THR A 130 16.57 -15.45 -17.95
CA THR A 130 16.34 -14.23 -18.73
C THR A 130 16.26 -13.05 -17.79
N MET A 131 17.05 -12.00 -18.03
CA MET A 131 16.86 -10.69 -17.39
C MET A 131 15.79 -9.92 -18.15
N TYR A 132 14.65 -9.70 -17.52
CA TYR A 132 13.59 -8.82 -17.99
C TYR A 132 13.94 -7.38 -17.61
N VAL A 133 13.96 -6.49 -18.60
CA VAL A 133 14.05 -5.04 -18.41
C VAL A 133 12.63 -4.49 -18.41
N VAL A 134 12.13 -4.12 -17.24
CA VAL A 134 10.74 -3.72 -16.98
C VAL A 134 10.68 -2.21 -16.76
N PRO A 135 10.44 -1.41 -17.81
CA PRO A 135 10.20 0.03 -17.68
C PRO A 135 8.78 0.28 -17.19
N TYR A 136 8.62 1.17 -16.21
CA TYR A 136 7.31 1.50 -15.68
C TYR A 136 7.19 2.97 -15.27
N LEU A 137 5.96 3.48 -15.40
CA LEU A 137 5.57 4.81 -14.96
C LEU A 137 4.66 4.70 -13.73
N MET A 138 5.02 5.44 -12.69
CA MET A 138 4.23 5.63 -11.48
C MET A 138 3.45 6.93 -11.57
N GLY A 139 2.13 6.83 -11.67
CA GLY A 139 1.19 7.93 -11.89
C GLY A 139 0.73 8.10 -13.35
N PRO A 140 -0.25 8.98 -13.60
CA PRO A 140 -0.79 9.21 -14.93
C PRO A 140 0.22 9.87 -15.89
N PRO A 141 0.30 9.48 -17.17
CA PRO A 141 1.15 10.12 -18.16
C PRO A 141 0.93 11.64 -18.24
N GLY A 142 2.00 12.41 -18.43
CA GLY A 142 1.96 13.87 -18.45
C GLY A 142 1.84 14.58 -17.09
N CYS A 143 1.69 13.85 -15.97
CA CYS A 143 1.74 14.48 -14.65
C CYS A 143 3.20 14.82 -14.26
N PRO A 144 3.52 16.08 -13.89
CA PRO A 144 4.88 16.48 -13.50
C PRO A 144 5.41 15.77 -12.24
N LYS A 145 4.53 15.16 -11.45
CA LYS A 145 4.89 14.42 -10.24
C LYS A 145 5.12 12.93 -10.48
N THR A 146 4.86 12.43 -11.69
CA THR A 146 5.13 11.03 -12.02
C THR A 146 6.61 10.68 -11.84
N LYS A 147 6.88 9.42 -11.54
CA LYS A 147 8.24 8.89 -11.51
C LYS A 147 8.35 7.71 -12.45
N ILE A 148 9.48 7.63 -13.12
CA ILE A 148 9.81 6.52 -14.01
C ILE A 148 10.77 5.61 -13.26
N GLY A 149 10.53 4.31 -13.34
CA GLY A 149 11.44 3.30 -12.86
C GLY A 149 11.77 2.29 -13.95
N ILE A 150 12.93 1.67 -13.82
CA ILE A 150 13.31 0.51 -14.62
C ILE A 150 13.72 -0.57 -13.65
N GLU A 151 12.97 -1.67 -13.67
CA GLU A 151 13.25 -2.84 -12.86
C GLU A 151 13.91 -3.92 -13.73
N LEU A 152 15.10 -4.37 -13.33
CA LEU A 152 15.77 -5.54 -13.89
C LEU A 152 15.44 -6.73 -13.02
N THR A 153 14.83 -7.76 -13.59
CA THR A 153 14.43 -8.95 -12.84
C THR A 153 14.65 -10.23 -13.64
N ASP A 154 14.97 -11.33 -12.96
CA ASP A 154 14.99 -12.67 -13.55
C ASP A 154 13.66 -13.44 -13.41
N SER A 155 12.59 -12.78 -12.96
CA SER A 155 11.28 -13.39 -12.68
C SER A 155 10.20 -12.91 -13.65
N VAL A 156 9.67 -13.86 -14.44
CA VAL A 156 8.53 -13.59 -15.35
C VAL A 156 7.25 -13.25 -14.59
N TYR A 157 7.06 -13.81 -13.38
CA TYR A 157 5.95 -13.46 -12.49
C TYR A 157 6.00 -11.98 -12.09
N VAL A 158 7.19 -11.45 -11.81
CA VAL A 158 7.38 -10.04 -11.47
C VAL A 158 7.09 -9.14 -12.66
N ALA A 159 7.59 -9.48 -13.85
CA ALA A 159 7.27 -8.71 -15.07
C ALA A 159 5.75 -8.65 -15.35
N LEU A 160 5.05 -9.79 -15.24
CA LEU A 160 3.59 -9.85 -15.42
C LEU A 160 2.83 -9.07 -14.33
N SER A 161 3.28 -9.14 -13.07
CA SER A 161 2.67 -8.43 -11.96
C SER A 161 2.91 -6.91 -12.05
N MET A 162 4.11 -6.48 -12.44
CA MET A 162 4.42 -5.06 -12.68
C MET A 162 3.60 -4.49 -13.83
N ARG A 163 3.30 -5.29 -14.87
CA ARG A 163 2.36 -4.90 -15.93
C ARG A 163 0.96 -4.59 -15.41
N VAL A 164 0.49 -5.32 -14.38
CA VAL A 164 -0.79 -5.05 -13.73
C VAL A 164 -0.71 -3.82 -12.83
N MET A 165 0.34 -3.76 -12.00
CA MET A 165 0.44 -2.78 -10.93
C MET A 165 0.93 -1.39 -11.37
N THR A 166 1.53 -1.29 -12.55
CA THR A 166 2.12 -0.05 -13.07
C THR A 166 1.73 0.19 -14.53
N ARG A 167 2.04 1.38 -15.03
CA ARG A 167 1.94 1.68 -16.46
C ARG A 167 3.26 1.26 -17.11
N MET A 168 3.34 -0.01 -17.47
CA MET A 168 4.57 -0.67 -17.97
C MET A 168 4.75 -0.48 -19.49
N GLY A 169 6.00 -0.40 -19.95
CA GLY A 169 6.36 -0.56 -21.36
C GLY A 169 6.49 0.75 -22.13
N ALA A 170 5.94 0.80 -23.34
CA ALA A 170 6.08 1.93 -24.28
C ALA A 170 5.70 3.30 -23.68
N VAL A 171 4.71 3.35 -22.80
CA VAL A 171 4.31 4.57 -22.10
C VAL A 171 5.43 5.13 -21.22
N ALA A 172 6.14 4.26 -20.50
CA ALA A 172 7.26 4.66 -19.65
C ALA A 172 8.47 5.11 -20.48
N TRP A 173 8.75 4.44 -21.61
CA TRP A 173 9.81 4.87 -22.53
C TRP A 173 9.56 6.25 -23.12
N ARG A 174 8.31 6.53 -23.50
CA ARG A 174 7.94 7.83 -24.06
C ARG A 174 8.10 8.96 -23.04
N GLU A 175 7.67 8.74 -21.80
CA GLU A 175 7.84 9.72 -20.71
C GLU A 175 9.31 9.91 -20.33
N LEU A 176 10.12 8.84 -20.40
CA LEU A 176 11.56 8.93 -20.11
C LEU A 176 12.32 9.74 -21.16
N GLY A 177 11.97 9.56 -22.43
CA GLY A 177 12.73 10.13 -23.53
C GLY A 177 14.21 9.71 -23.50
N GLU A 178 15.09 10.58 -23.99
CA GLU A 178 16.53 10.31 -24.08
C GLU A 178 17.33 10.88 -22.89
N THR A 179 16.71 11.74 -22.06
CA THR A 179 17.39 12.50 -20.99
C THR A 179 16.69 12.46 -19.64
N GLY A 180 15.51 11.83 -19.53
CA GLY A 180 14.75 11.77 -18.30
C GLY A 180 15.47 10.99 -17.19
N THR A 181 15.16 11.33 -15.94
CA THR A 181 15.69 10.57 -14.81
C THR A 181 14.81 9.36 -14.50
N PHE A 182 15.42 8.28 -14.01
CA PHE A 182 14.69 7.06 -13.66
C PHE A 182 15.22 6.47 -12.36
N ASN A 183 14.35 5.76 -11.64
CA ASN A 183 14.72 4.91 -10.53
C ASN A 183 15.34 3.61 -11.04
N LYS A 184 16.48 3.22 -10.46
CA LYS A 184 17.17 1.95 -10.74
C LYS A 184 16.67 0.86 -9.80
N GLY A 185 15.94 -0.13 -10.30
CA GLY A 185 15.54 -1.30 -9.54
C GLY A 185 16.28 -2.55 -10.00
N LEU A 186 17.12 -3.15 -9.16
CA LEU A 186 17.70 -4.46 -9.41
C LEU A 186 17.01 -5.51 -8.54
N HIS A 187 16.40 -6.50 -9.15
CA HIS A 187 15.75 -7.61 -8.49
C HIS A 187 16.33 -8.95 -8.97
N GLY A 188 16.57 -9.88 -8.04
CA GLY A 188 16.97 -11.25 -8.35
C GLY A 188 16.31 -12.26 -7.42
N MET A 189 15.64 -13.25 -8.00
CA MET A 189 15.01 -14.34 -7.26
C MET A 189 16.05 -15.13 -6.44
N GLY A 190 17.26 -15.29 -6.98
CA GLY A 190 18.34 -16.03 -6.34
C GLY A 190 17.92 -17.46 -6.01
N THR A 191 18.23 -17.92 -4.80
CA THR A 191 17.85 -19.24 -4.29
C THR A 191 16.69 -19.18 -3.29
N ILE A 192 16.07 -18.01 -3.11
CA ILE A 192 15.02 -17.75 -2.10
C ILE A 192 15.50 -18.02 -0.65
N ASP A 193 16.82 -17.98 -0.45
CA ASP A 193 17.47 -18.16 0.85
C ASP A 193 17.09 -17.01 1.80
N PRO A 194 16.32 -17.27 2.88
CA PRO A 194 15.89 -16.23 3.81
C PRO A 194 17.05 -15.51 4.51
N GLU A 195 18.18 -16.17 4.73
CA GLU A 195 19.35 -15.58 5.41
C GLU A 195 20.08 -14.57 4.52
N LYS A 196 19.97 -14.76 3.20
CA LYS A 196 20.52 -13.89 2.16
C LYS A 196 19.46 -13.00 1.51
N ARG A 197 18.26 -12.92 2.09
CA ARG A 197 17.20 -12.02 1.63
C ARG A 197 17.47 -10.60 2.11
N TRP A 198 17.44 -9.65 1.18
CA TRP A 198 17.66 -8.23 1.45
C TRP A 198 16.85 -7.38 0.50
N ILE A 199 16.28 -6.30 1.03
CA ILE A 199 15.60 -5.25 0.25
C ILE A 199 16.18 -3.91 0.69
N ALA A 200 17.13 -3.39 -0.07
CA ALA A 200 17.85 -2.17 0.23
C ALA A 200 17.38 -1.01 -0.65
N HIS A 201 17.30 0.18 -0.04
CA HIS A 201 16.90 1.42 -0.70
C HIS A 201 18.02 2.44 -0.51
N PHE A 202 18.43 3.12 -1.59
CA PHE A 202 19.50 4.10 -1.58
C PHE A 202 18.94 5.46 -1.99
N PRO A 203 18.43 6.27 -1.03
CA PRO A 203 17.69 7.50 -1.34
C PRO A 203 18.45 8.50 -2.20
N GLN A 204 19.73 8.73 -1.90
CA GLN A 204 20.59 9.66 -2.61
C GLN A 204 20.92 9.20 -4.05
N ARG A 205 20.85 7.89 -4.32
CA ARG A 205 21.17 7.29 -5.64
C ARG A 205 19.92 7.01 -6.47
N ASN A 206 18.73 7.17 -5.89
CA ASN A 206 17.45 6.75 -6.46
C ASN A 206 17.50 5.29 -6.96
N GLU A 207 17.95 4.40 -6.08
CA GLU A 207 18.21 3.00 -6.39
C GLU A 207 17.59 2.04 -5.36
N ILE A 208 17.15 0.88 -5.84
CA ILE A 208 16.56 -0.21 -5.06
C ILE A 208 17.25 -1.50 -5.47
N ILE A 209 17.72 -2.28 -4.50
CA ILE A 209 18.30 -3.61 -4.74
C ILE A 209 17.57 -4.63 -3.87
N SER A 210 16.96 -5.63 -4.50
CA SER A 210 16.17 -6.68 -3.83
C SER A 210 16.61 -8.06 -4.28
N VAL A 211 16.91 -8.96 -3.35
CA VAL A 211 17.43 -10.29 -3.69
C VAL A 211 16.91 -11.39 -2.77
N ASN A 212 16.83 -12.63 -3.28
CA ASN A 212 16.35 -13.83 -2.58
C ASN A 212 14.88 -13.75 -2.12
N SER A 213 14.02 -13.11 -2.92
CA SER A 213 12.57 -13.11 -2.77
C SER A 213 11.92 -13.17 -4.16
N ASN A 214 10.68 -13.65 -4.25
CA ASN A 214 9.80 -13.61 -5.42
C ASN A 214 8.37 -13.20 -4.99
N TYR A 215 8.23 -12.56 -3.82
CA TYR A 215 6.93 -12.30 -3.19
C TYR A 215 6.60 -10.82 -3.06
N GLY A 216 5.49 -10.44 -3.69
CA GLY A 216 4.72 -9.21 -3.42
C GLY A 216 5.57 -7.96 -3.25
N GLY A 217 5.46 -7.32 -2.08
CA GLY A 217 6.11 -6.02 -1.82
C GLY A 217 7.64 -6.05 -1.73
N ASN A 218 8.28 -7.23 -1.76
CA ASN A 218 9.74 -7.32 -1.85
C ASN A 218 10.24 -7.20 -3.29
N VAL A 219 9.38 -7.52 -4.27
CA VAL A 219 9.78 -7.68 -5.68
C VAL A 219 9.02 -6.77 -6.62
N LEU A 220 7.86 -6.24 -6.25
CA LEU A 220 7.18 -5.20 -7.03
C LEU A 220 7.80 -3.85 -6.65
N LEU A 221 8.98 -3.54 -7.21
CA LEU A 221 9.81 -2.43 -6.72
C LEU A 221 9.14 -1.07 -6.92
N GLY A 222 8.26 -0.94 -7.91
CA GLY A 222 7.42 0.26 -8.10
C GLY A 222 6.45 0.52 -6.94
N LYS A 223 5.99 -0.53 -6.23
CA LYS A 223 4.92 -0.43 -5.22
C LYS A 223 5.39 0.19 -3.90
N LYS A 224 5.94 -0.61 -2.97
CA LYS A 224 6.31 -0.08 -1.64
C LYS A 224 7.69 0.56 -1.64
N CYS A 225 8.62 0.03 -2.43
CA CYS A 225 10.01 0.48 -2.46
C CYS A 225 10.13 1.86 -3.12
N LEU A 226 9.62 2.03 -4.35
CA LEU A 226 9.59 3.33 -5.00
C LEU A 226 8.45 4.19 -4.47
N ALA A 227 7.18 3.78 -4.55
CA ALA A 227 6.10 4.73 -4.34
C ALA A 227 5.84 5.17 -2.88
N LEU A 228 6.49 4.56 -1.89
CA LEU A 228 6.48 5.07 -0.51
C LEU A 228 7.88 5.36 0.05
N ARG A 229 8.82 4.41 0.04
CA ARG A 229 10.13 4.64 0.68
C ARG A 229 10.94 5.70 -0.05
N LEU A 230 11.34 5.41 -1.28
CA LEU A 230 12.03 6.42 -2.08
C LEU A 230 11.10 7.59 -2.44
N GLY A 231 9.80 7.33 -2.62
CA GLY A 231 8.79 8.34 -2.88
C GLY A 231 8.72 9.39 -1.78
N SER A 232 8.77 9.00 -0.50
CA SER A 232 8.74 9.95 0.62
C SER A 232 10.02 10.79 0.67
N TRP A 233 11.18 10.20 0.38
CA TRP A 233 12.43 10.94 0.23
C TRP A 233 12.37 11.96 -0.91
N LEU A 234 12.01 11.51 -2.12
CA LEU A 234 11.86 12.37 -3.30
C LEU A 234 10.83 13.46 -3.08
N GLY A 235 9.71 13.10 -2.45
CA GLY A 235 8.66 14.03 -2.05
C GLY A 235 9.19 15.14 -1.14
N ARG A 236 9.97 14.81 -0.12
CA ARG A 236 10.64 15.81 0.72
C ARG A 236 11.54 16.75 -0.09
N GLN A 237 12.36 16.21 -0.99
CA GLN A 237 13.28 17.03 -1.79
C GLN A 237 12.54 17.97 -2.76
N GLU A 238 11.39 17.53 -3.26
CA GLU A 238 10.65 18.21 -4.33
C GLU A 238 9.37 18.92 -3.84
N GLY A 239 9.08 18.89 -2.53
CA GLY A 239 7.97 19.58 -1.89
C GLY A 239 6.59 18.94 -2.08
N TRP A 240 6.49 17.61 -2.13
CA TRP A 240 5.25 16.83 -2.20
C TRP A 240 5.28 15.62 -1.24
N LEU A 241 4.15 15.00 -0.95
CA LEU A 241 4.01 13.92 0.04
C LEU A 241 3.76 12.58 -0.65
N ALA A 242 4.44 11.51 -0.21
CA ALA A 242 4.17 10.14 -0.65
C ALA A 242 3.61 9.33 0.51
N GLU A 243 2.33 8.97 0.42
CA GLU A 243 1.55 8.56 1.59
C GLU A 243 0.85 7.22 1.38
N HIS A 244 0.76 6.45 2.46
CA HIS A 244 0.06 5.16 2.47
C HIS A 244 -1.45 5.36 2.65
N MET A 245 -2.06 6.05 1.68
CA MET A 245 -3.45 6.45 1.69
C MET A 245 -4.21 5.90 0.49
N LEU A 246 -5.46 5.51 0.72
CA LEU A 246 -6.45 5.43 -0.36
C LEU A 246 -6.86 6.85 -0.80
N ILE A 247 -7.44 6.94 -2.00
CA ILE A 247 -8.12 8.13 -2.52
C ILE A 247 -9.47 7.69 -3.07
N MET A 248 -10.54 8.35 -2.63
CA MET A 248 -11.90 8.08 -3.10
C MET A 248 -12.62 9.38 -3.46
N LYS A 249 -13.53 9.27 -4.43
CA LYS A 249 -14.48 10.30 -4.82
C LYS A 249 -15.83 9.97 -4.19
N VAL A 250 -16.43 10.97 -3.57
CA VAL A 250 -17.76 10.91 -2.96
C VAL A 250 -18.63 11.92 -3.67
N GLU A 251 -19.67 11.46 -4.35
CA GLU A 251 -20.67 12.30 -5.01
C GLU A 251 -21.98 12.22 -4.22
N SER A 252 -22.47 13.37 -3.77
CA SER A 252 -23.74 13.46 -3.06
C SER A 252 -24.94 13.31 -4.02
N PRO A 253 -26.17 13.09 -3.50
CA PRO A 253 -27.37 13.04 -4.32
C PRO A 253 -27.66 14.31 -5.13
N THR A 254 -27.07 15.45 -4.74
CA THR A 254 -27.18 16.73 -5.47
C THR A 254 -26.11 16.90 -6.55
N GLY A 255 -25.19 15.94 -6.69
CA GLY A 255 -24.08 15.97 -7.64
C GLY A 255 -22.82 16.69 -7.13
N GLU A 256 -22.78 17.10 -5.86
CA GLU A 256 -21.59 17.71 -5.27
C GLU A 256 -20.50 16.66 -5.04
N VAL A 257 -19.30 16.94 -5.54
CA VAL A 257 -18.15 16.01 -5.51
C VAL A 257 -17.16 16.40 -4.43
N THR A 258 -16.74 15.42 -3.63
CA THR A 258 -15.72 15.56 -2.59
C THR A 258 -14.68 14.45 -2.73
N PHE A 259 -13.39 14.79 -2.76
CA PHE A 259 -12.33 13.78 -2.72
C PHE A 259 -11.75 13.66 -1.31
N VAL A 260 -11.57 12.41 -0.88
CA VAL A 260 -11.12 12.04 0.45
C VAL A 260 -9.90 11.14 0.34
N ALA A 261 -8.87 11.43 1.12
CA ALA A 261 -7.73 10.54 1.33
C ALA A 261 -7.81 9.90 2.71
N ALA A 262 -7.42 8.63 2.84
CA ALA A 262 -7.42 7.97 4.16
C ALA A 262 -6.23 7.02 4.38
N ALA A 263 -5.52 7.23 5.48
CA ALA A 263 -4.39 6.41 5.93
C ALA A 263 -4.86 5.47 7.05
N PHE A 264 -4.98 4.19 6.72
CA PHE A 264 -5.13 3.10 7.68
C PHE A 264 -3.95 2.14 7.55
N PRO A 265 -3.40 1.59 8.66
CA PRO A 265 -2.40 0.53 8.62
C PRO A 265 -2.81 -0.67 7.76
N SER A 266 -1.84 -1.53 7.45
CA SER A 266 -2.11 -2.76 6.69
C SER A 266 -3.20 -3.59 7.40
N ALA A 267 -4.15 -4.16 6.63
CA ALA A 267 -5.29 -4.93 7.15
C ALA A 267 -6.28 -4.16 8.06
N CYS A 268 -6.30 -2.82 8.01
CA CYS A 268 -7.25 -1.98 8.76
C CYS A 268 -8.39 -1.40 7.90
N GLY A 269 -8.66 -1.97 6.72
CA GLY A 269 -9.86 -1.68 5.93
C GLY A 269 -9.72 -0.65 4.80
N LYS A 270 -8.50 -0.28 4.37
CA LYS A 270 -8.31 0.67 3.25
C LYS A 270 -9.06 0.26 1.99
N THR A 271 -8.83 -0.95 1.47
CA THR A 271 -9.49 -1.42 0.24
C THR A 271 -11.02 -1.50 0.39
N ASN A 272 -11.54 -1.94 1.54
CA ASN A 272 -12.98 -1.95 1.80
C ASN A 272 -13.58 -0.53 1.81
N PHE A 273 -12.86 0.45 2.37
CA PHE A 273 -13.34 1.83 2.44
C PHE A 273 -13.23 2.55 1.09
N ALA A 274 -12.13 2.33 0.34
CA ALA A 274 -11.92 2.89 -0.99
C ALA A 274 -12.94 2.39 -2.02
N MET A 275 -13.45 1.17 -1.82
CA MET A 275 -14.43 0.50 -2.67
C MET A 275 -15.81 0.37 -1.98
N LEU A 276 -16.11 1.26 -1.03
CA LEU A 276 -17.32 1.20 -0.22
C LEU A 276 -18.57 1.27 -1.10
N ILE A 277 -19.54 0.40 -0.80
CA ILE A 277 -20.88 0.46 -1.38
C ILE A 277 -21.82 1.01 -0.31
N PRO A 278 -22.43 2.20 -0.53
CA PRO A 278 -23.42 2.74 0.39
C PRO A 278 -24.57 1.75 0.60
N PRO A 279 -25.14 1.65 1.82
CA PRO A 279 -26.33 0.85 2.03
C PRO A 279 -27.51 1.48 1.29
N GLU A 280 -28.56 0.71 1.00
CA GLU A 280 -29.72 1.14 0.20
C GLU A 280 -30.31 2.49 0.64
N ARG A 281 -30.30 2.76 1.95
CA ARG A 281 -30.75 4.02 2.54
C ARG A 281 -30.05 5.26 1.98
N TYR A 282 -28.82 5.12 1.52
CA TYR A 282 -28.00 6.17 0.92
C TYR A 282 -28.12 6.20 -0.61
N ALA A 283 -29.24 5.74 -1.17
CA ALA A 283 -29.55 5.85 -2.58
C ALA A 283 -29.32 7.29 -3.08
N GLY A 284 -28.57 7.41 -4.19
CA GLY A 284 -28.15 8.69 -4.76
C GLY A 284 -26.72 9.09 -4.40
N TRP A 285 -26.16 8.61 -3.29
CA TRP A 285 -24.73 8.75 -3.02
C TRP A 285 -23.93 7.79 -3.90
N LYS A 286 -22.86 8.29 -4.53
CA LYS A 286 -21.95 7.46 -5.33
C LYS A 286 -20.55 7.54 -4.77
N ILE A 287 -19.94 6.37 -4.64
CA ILE A 287 -18.56 6.22 -4.18
C ILE A 287 -17.77 5.58 -5.31
N THR A 288 -16.69 6.24 -5.72
CA THR A 288 -15.78 5.68 -6.73
C THR A 288 -14.33 5.77 -6.27
N THR A 289 -13.54 4.76 -6.60
CA THR A 289 -12.15 4.59 -6.18
C THR A 289 -11.19 5.29 -7.14
N VAL A 290 -10.30 6.14 -6.62
CA VAL A 290 -9.13 6.64 -7.39
C VAL A 290 -7.90 5.75 -7.10
N GLY A 291 -7.72 5.34 -5.84
CA GLY A 291 -6.68 4.39 -5.42
C GLY A 291 -6.97 3.83 -4.03
N ASP A 292 -6.43 2.66 -3.69
CA ASP A 292 -6.76 1.98 -2.42
C ASP A 292 -5.59 1.87 -1.43
N ASP A 293 -4.38 2.28 -1.82
CA ASP A 293 -3.17 1.98 -1.06
C ASP A 293 -2.14 3.12 -1.00
N ILE A 294 -1.88 3.82 -2.11
CA ILE A 294 -0.86 4.87 -2.18
C ILE A 294 -1.44 6.16 -2.77
N ALA A 295 -1.08 7.29 -2.17
CA ALA A 295 -1.38 8.63 -2.65
C ALA A 295 -0.09 9.45 -2.73
N TRP A 296 0.12 10.14 -3.85
CA TRP A 296 1.11 11.23 -3.92
C TRP A 296 0.36 12.55 -3.90
N LEU A 297 0.69 13.43 -2.95
CA LEU A 297 -0.04 14.68 -2.69
C LEU A 297 0.85 15.91 -2.81
N TRP A 298 0.35 17.02 -3.35
CA TRP A 298 1.12 18.26 -3.48
C TRP A 298 0.24 19.51 -3.38
N PRO A 299 0.79 20.65 -2.90
CA PRO A 299 0.10 21.94 -3.01
C PRO A 299 -0.15 22.30 -4.48
N GLY A 300 -1.42 22.49 -4.85
CA GLY A 300 -1.83 22.99 -6.15
C GLY A 300 -1.72 24.51 -6.25
N GLU A 301 -1.79 25.02 -7.47
CA GLU A 301 -1.71 26.47 -7.74
C GLU A 301 -2.88 27.26 -7.16
N ASP A 302 -4.03 26.62 -6.94
CA ASP A 302 -5.22 27.20 -6.30
C ASP A 302 -5.16 27.19 -4.76
N GLY A 303 -4.03 26.75 -4.18
CA GLY A 303 -3.82 26.67 -2.73
C GLY A 303 -4.47 25.48 -2.03
N ARG A 304 -5.08 24.53 -2.77
CA ARG A 304 -5.59 23.24 -2.25
C ARG A 304 -4.51 22.16 -2.32
N LEU A 305 -4.71 21.08 -1.59
CA LEU A 305 -3.86 19.88 -1.69
C LEU A 305 -4.42 18.95 -2.77
N TYR A 306 -3.65 18.66 -3.81
CA TYR A 306 -4.01 17.70 -4.85
C TYR A 306 -3.41 16.34 -4.55
N ALA A 307 -4.02 15.27 -5.06
CA ALA A 307 -3.48 13.92 -4.94
C ALA A 307 -3.67 13.10 -6.22
N MET A 308 -2.82 12.09 -6.41
CA MET A 308 -3.01 11.04 -7.40
C MET A 308 -2.67 9.67 -6.85
N ASN A 309 -3.24 8.64 -7.45
CA ASN A 309 -2.80 7.25 -7.26
C ASN A 309 -1.64 6.95 -8.23
N PRO A 310 -0.43 6.63 -7.73
CA PRO A 310 0.68 6.28 -8.61
C PRO A 310 0.54 4.87 -9.23
N GLU A 311 -0.30 4.01 -8.67
CA GLU A 311 -0.48 2.62 -9.12
C GLU A 311 -1.45 2.51 -10.32
N ASN A 312 -1.48 1.33 -10.95
CA ASN A 312 -2.34 1.00 -12.09
C ASN A 312 -3.21 -0.26 -11.86
N GLY A 313 -3.13 -0.83 -10.66
CA GLY A 313 -3.81 -2.06 -10.27
C GLY A 313 -3.94 -2.17 -8.76
N TYR A 314 -4.61 -3.23 -8.32
CA TYR A 314 -4.79 -3.55 -6.91
C TYR A 314 -3.99 -4.80 -6.54
N PHE A 315 -3.22 -4.70 -5.46
CA PHE A 315 -2.48 -5.83 -4.88
C PHE A 315 -3.05 -6.16 -3.49
N GLY A 316 -4.34 -6.54 -3.47
CA GLY A 316 -5.14 -6.67 -2.26
C GLY A 316 -4.93 -8.00 -1.54
N VAL A 317 -5.20 -8.01 -0.23
CA VAL A 317 -5.27 -9.25 0.57
C VAL A 317 -6.54 -10.00 0.21
N ALA A 318 -6.44 -11.29 -0.13
CA ALA A 318 -7.60 -12.08 -0.49
C ALA A 318 -8.48 -12.47 0.72
N PRO A 319 -7.93 -13.07 1.81
CA PRO A 319 -8.72 -13.48 2.97
C PRO A 319 -9.59 -12.37 3.56
N GLY A 320 -10.86 -12.69 3.85
CA GLY A 320 -11.87 -11.75 4.32
C GLY A 320 -12.64 -10.98 3.23
N THR A 321 -12.21 -11.04 1.96
CA THR A 321 -12.95 -10.46 0.83
C THR A 321 -14.13 -11.35 0.45
N ASN A 322 -15.36 -10.83 0.49
CA ASN A 322 -16.57 -11.57 0.14
C ASN A 322 -17.72 -10.63 -0.30
N ALA A 323 -18.88 -11.23 -0.64
CA ALA A 323 -20.05 -10.51 -1.14
C ALA A 323 -20.73 -9.60 -0.11
N THR A 324 -20.38 -9.71 1.18
CA THR A 324 -20.87 -8.79 2.22
C THR A 324 -19.84 -7.70 2.51
N SER A 325 -18.54 -8.02 2.49
CA SER A 325 -17.48 -7.12 2.90
C SER A 325 -16.97 -6.22 1.78
N ASN A 326 -16.88 -6.71 0.54
CA ASN A 326 -16.43 -5.94 -0.62
C ASN A 326 -16.84 -6.58 -1.97
N PRO A 327 -18.10 -6.36 -2.43
CA PRO A 327 -18.58 -6.82 -3.72
C PRO A 327 -17.79 -6.26 -4.91
N ASN A 328 -17.36 -4.99 -4.83
CA ASN A 328 -16.57 -4.34 -5.87
C ASN A 328 -15.23 -5.07 -6.08
N ALA A 329 -14.56 -5.46 -4.99
CA ALA A 329 -13.33 -6.26 -5.09
C ALA A 329 -13.59 -7.63 -5.73
N LEU A 330 -14.66 -8.34 -5.36
CA LEU A 330 -15.01 -9.63 -5.99
C LEU A 330 -15.25 -9.49 -7.50
N ALA A 331 -15.96 -8.45 -7.93
CA ALA A 331 -16.14 -8.15 -9.35
C ALA A 331 -14.80 -7.87 -10.05
N THR A 332 -13.95 -7.05 -9.42
CA THR A 332 -12.63 -6.66 -9.95
C THR A 332 -11.72 -7.86 -10.21
N ILE A 333 -11.73 -8.84 -9.30
CA ILE A 333 -10.81 -9.99 -9.33
C ILE A 333 -11.36 -11.19 -10.13
N SER A 334 -12.57 -11.08 -10.67
CA SER A 334 -13.24 -12.18 -11.37
C SER A 334 -12.61 -12.54 -12.72
N HIS A 335 -11.79 -11.65 -13.29
CA HIS A 335 -11.08 -11.89 -14.54
C HIS A 335 -9.72 -11.18 -14.57
N ASP A 336 -8.84 -11.57 -15.49
CA ASP A 336 -7.51 -10.96 -15.73
C ASP A 336 -6.61 -10.80 -14.48
N THR A 337 -6.79 -11.69 -13.50
CA THR A 337 -6.17 -11.56 -12.17
C THR A 337 -5.11 -12.63 -11.92
N ILE A 338 -3.99 -12.23 -11.33
CA ILE A 338 -2.99 -13.18 -10.82
C ILE A 338 -3.23 -13.37 -9.32
N TYR A 339 -3.60 -14.59 -8.92
CA TYR A 339 -3.76 -14.99 -7.54
C TYR A 339 -2.47 -15.59 -6.99
N THR A 340 -2.11 -15.25 -5.75
CA THR A 340 -0.91 -15.78 -5.10
C THR A 340 -1.24 -16.37 -3.75
N ASN A 341 -0.98 -17.67 -3.55
CA ASN A 341 -1.12 -18.42 -2.30
C ASN A 341 -2.55 -18.50 -1.72
N VAL A 342 -3.58 -18.45 -2.57
CA VAL A 342 -4.96 -18.82 -2.20
C VAL A 342 -5.14 -20.35 -2.23
N ALA A 343 -6.24 -20.86 -1.68
CA ALA A 343 -6.63 -22.26 -1.84
C ALA A 343 -7.23 -22.50 -3.23
N LEU A 344 -7.13 -23.73 -3.71
CA LEU A 344 -7.70 -24.16 -5.00
C LEU A 344 -8.75 -25.25 -4.80
N THR A 345 -9.85 -25.18 -5.55
CA THR A 345 -10.79 -26.30 -5.68
C THR A 345 -10.26 -27.33 -6.69
N ALA A 346 -10.83 -28.54 -6.69
CA ALA A 346 -10.48 -29.59 -7.66
C ALA A 346 -10.63 -29.14 -9.13
N ASP A 347 -11.56 -28.24 -9.43
CA ASP A 347 -11.79 -27.69 -10.77
C ASP A 347 -11.04 -26.37 -11.05
N LEU A 348 -10.04 -26.04 -10.23
CA LEU A 348 -9.16 -24.86 -10.37
C LEU A 348 -9.88 -23.50 -10.27
N ASP A 349 -10.90 -23.42 -9.41
CA ASP A 349 -11.41 -22.16 -8.85
C ASP A 349 -10.61 -21.79 -7.58
N VAL A 350 -10.78 -20.57 -7.08
CA VAL A 350 -10.06 -20.04 -5.92
C VAL A 350 -10.94 -19.93 -4.68
N TRP A 351 -10.34 -20.21 -3.52
CA TRP A 351 -10.98 -20.05 -2.23
C TRP A 351 -10.03 -19.47 -1.16
N TRP A 352 -10.60 -18.82 -0.16
CA TRP A 352 -9.91 -18.33 1.03
C TRP A 352 -10.89 -18.22 2.20
N GLU A 353 -10.35 -18.11 3.40
CA GLU A 353 -11.14 -17.95 4.61
C GLU A 353 -12.08 -16.74 4.52
N GLY A 354 -13.37 -17.02 4.70
CA GLY A 354 -14.43 -16.02 4.68
C GLY A 354 -14.93 -15.65 3.29
N LYS A 355 -14.48 -16.30 2.20
CA LYS A 355 -15.05 -16.09 0.84
C LYS A 355 -16.52 -16.52 0.77
N THR A 356 -16.82 -17.67 1.37
CA THR A 356 -18.15 -18.28 1.47
C THR A 356 -18.46 -18.58 2.94
N ALA A 357 -19.74 -18.84 3.28
CA ALA A 357 -20.14 -19.19 4.64
C ALA A 357 -19.51 -20.53 5.09
N GLU A 358 -19.56 -21.54 4.22
CA GLU A 358 -18.91 -22.83 4.40
C GLU A 358 -17.85 -23.03 3.31
N PRO A 359 -16.71 -23.68 3.61
CA PRO A 359 -15.72 -24.02 2.60
C PRO A 359 -16.28 -25.05 1.58
N PRO A 360 -15.88 -24.97 0.30
CA PRO A 360 -16.11 -26.04 -0.66
C PRO A 360 -15.55 -27.39 -0.17
N VAL A 361 -16.13 -28.48 -0.67
CA VAL A 361 -15.53 -29.81 -0.57
C VAL A 361 -14.30 -29.90 -1.48
N ASP A 362 -13.33 -30.73 -1.10
CA ASP A 362 -12.13 -31.04 -1.90
C ASP A 362 -11.26 -29.82 -2.26
N LEU A 363 -10.82 -29.11 -1.23
CA LEU A 363 -9.85 -28.02 -1.37
C LEU A 363 -8.41 -28.53 -1.30
N HIS A 364 -7.55 -27.86 -2.04
CA HIS A 364 -6.11 -27.90 -1.84
C HIS A 364 -5.67 -26.59 -1.22
N ASP A 365 -4.89 -26.65 -0.13
CA ASP A 365 -4.33 -25.47 0.48
C ASP A 365 -3.29 -24.79 -0.43
N TRP A 366 -2.83 -23.63 0.00
CA TRP A 366 -1.83 -22.84 -0.72
C TRP A 366 -0.47 -23.56 -0.86
N LEU A 367 -0.17 -24.58 -0.05
CA LEU A 367 1.00 -25.45 -0.17
C LEU A 367 0.78 -26.58 -1.19
N GLY A 368 -0.48 -26.86 -1.53
CA GLY A 368 -0.89 -27.90 -2.46
C GLY A 368 -1.30 -29.20 -1.79
N HIS A 369 -1.50 -29.23 -0.47
CA HIS A 369 -2.00 -30.39 0.25
C HIS A 369 -3.52 -30.39 0.30
N GLU A 370 -4.14 -31.56 0.38
CA GLU A 370 -5.58 -31.67 0.66
C GLU A 370 -5.94 -30.95 1.97
N TRP A 371 -7.05 -30.20 1.94
CA TRP A 371 -7.49 -29.38 3.05
C TRP A 371 -8.98 -29.54 3.32
N ASN A 372 -9.35 -29.61 4.59
CA ASN A 372 -10.73 -29.58 5.06
C ASN A 372 -10.82 -28.92 6.45
N LEU A 373 -12.03 -28.81 7.00
CA LEU A 373 -12.26 -28.18 8.32
C LEU A 373 -11.55 -28.85 9.51
N ARG A 374 -11.04 -30.08 9.35
CA ARG A 374 -10.24 -30.77 10.37
C ARG A 374 -8.74 -30.48 10.25
N SER A 375 -8.29 -29.83 9.17
CA SER A 375 -6.90 -29.44 8.99
C SER A 375 -6.51 -28.37 10.01
N GLU A 376 -5.29 -28.47 10.56
CA GLU A 376 -4.77 -27.51 11.55
C GLU A 376 -4.35 -26.18 10.93
N SER A 377 -3.98 -26.19 9.64
CA SER A 377 -3.55 -25.03 8.88
C SER A 377 -4.72 -24.28 8.24
N LYS A 378 -4.47 -23.04 7.82
CA LYS A 378 -5.37 -22.26 6.95
C LYS A 378 -5.25 -22.75 5.50
N ALA A 379 -6.35 -22.73 4.75
CA ALA A 379 -6.36 -23.15 3.36
C ALA A 379 -5.64 -22.12 2.49
N ALA A 380 -5.94 -20.83 2.67
CA ALA A 380 -5.19 -19.75 2.04
C ALA A 380 -4.12 -19.22 3.00
N GLN A 381 -2.99 -18.79 2.46
CA GLN A 381 -2.00 -18.09 3.26
C GLN A 381 -2.62 -16.76 3.77
N PRO A 382 -2.50 -16.37 5.05
CA PRO A 382 -3.22 -15.19 5.59
C PRO A 382 -2.92 -13.84 4.91
N ASN A 383 -1.77 -13.74 4.26
CA ASN A 383 -1.32 -12.59 3.47
C ASN A 383 -1.43 -12.83 1.96
N SER A 384 -2.06 -13.93 1.50
CA SER A 384 -2.31 -14.24 0.10
C SER A 384 -2.98 -13.09 -0.64
N ARG A 385 -2.69 -12.98 -1.94
CA ARG A 385 -2.94 -11.77 -2.72
C ARG A 385 -3.67 -12.06 -4.01
N PHE A 386 -4.35 -11.03 -4.50
CA PHE A 386 -4.68 -10.88 -5.90
C PHE A 386 -3.95 -9.67 -6.48
N ALA A 387 -3.45 -9.77 -7.70
CA ALA A 387 -2.99 -8.66 -8.52
C ALA A 387 -3.98 -8.48 -9.66
N ALA A 388 -4.84 -7.45 -9.58
CA ALA A 388 -5.92 -7.22 -10.52
C ALA A 388 -5.80 -5.82 -11.19
N PRO A 389 -6.05 -5.70 -12.50
CA PRO A 389 -6.10 -4.40 -13.17
C PRO A 389 -7.16 -3.50 -12.56
N MET A 390 -6.84 -2.22 -12.28
CA MET A 390 -7.81 -1.33 -11.64
C MET A 390 -9.02 -1.05 -12.54
N ILE A 391 -8.85 -1.17 -13.86
CA ILE A 391 -9.91 -1.01 -14.87
C ILE A 391 -11.04 -2.04 -14.73
N ASN A 392 -10.82 -3.14 -14.01
CA ASN A 392 -11.84 -4.14 -13.73
C ASN A 392 -12.77 -3.70 -12.58
N ASN A 393 -12.42 -2.64 -11.83
CA ASN A 393 -13.25 -2.17 -10.73
C ASN A 393 -14.49 -1.45 -11.26
N PRO A 394 -15.70 -1.96 -10.97
CA PRO A 394 -16.95 -1.36 -11.45
C PRO A 394 -17.20 0.04 -10.85
N ALA A 395 -16.51 0.38 -9.76
CA ALA A 395 -16.54 1.68 -9.10
C ALA A 395 -15.25 2.48 -9.33
N LEU A 396 -14.52 2.28 -10.44
CA LEU A 396 -13.33 3.08 -10.75
C LEU A 396 -13.72 4.54 -11.07
N ALA A 397 -13.05 5.50 -10.45
CA ALA A 397 -13.25 6.92 -10.71
C ALA A 397 -12.67 7.31 -12.09
N PRO A 398 -13.39 8.12 -12.90
CA PRO A 398 -12.88 8.57 -14.20
C PRO A 398 -11.62 9.44 -14.09
N GLU A 399 -11.39 10.08 -12.95
CA GLU A 399 -10.24 10.95 -12.69
C GLU A 399 -8.93 10.19 -12.40
N VAL A 400 -8.94 8.85 -12.36
CA VAL A 400 -7.75 8.04 -12.01
C VAL A 400 -6.53 8.29 -12.90
N ASN A 401 -6.76 8.76 -14.13
CA ASN A 401 -5.71 9.12 -15.09
C ASN A 401 -5.63 10.63 -15.37
N ASP A 402 -6.25 11.49 -14.54
CA ASP A 402 -6.10 12.95 -14.69
C ASP A 402 -4.69 13.37 -14.25
N PRO A 403 -3.85 13.93 -15.14
CA PRO A 403 -2.49 14.33 -14.80
C PRO A 403 -2.42 15.49 -13.81
N ARG A 404 -3.53 16.20 -13.58
CA ARG A 404 -3.63 17.28 -12.58
C ARG A 404 -3.86 16.74 -11.16
N GLY A 405 -4.21 15.46 -11.02
CA GLY A 405 -4.68 14.90 -9.76
C GLY A 405 -6.06 15.43 -9.35
N VAL A 406 -6.48 15.09 -8.14
CA VAL A 406 -7.79 15.47 -7.58
C VAL A 406 -7.63 16.30 -6.30
N PRO A 407 -8.44 17.35 -6.07
CA PRO A 407 -8.31 18.21 -4.90
C PRO A 407 -8.89 17.53 -3.65
N ILE A 408 -8.05 17.27 -2.66
CA ILE A 408 -8.44 16.60 -1.41
C ILE A 408 -9.12 17.59 -0.47
N SER A 409 -10.32 17.23 0.00
CA SER A 409 -11.10 18.01 0.97
C SER A 409 -10.99 17.46 2.40
N ALA A 410 -10.72 16.16 2.55
CA ALA A 410 -10.55 15.51 3.84
C ALA A 410 -9.38 14.51 3.82
N ILE A 411 -8.62 14.49 4.91
CA ILE A 411 -7.64 13.44 5.22
C ILE A 411 -8.11 12.70 6.47
N ILE A 412 -8.26 11.38 6.37
CA ILE A 412 -8.76 10.53 7.45
C ILE A 412 -7.63 9.63 7.94
N PHE A 413 -7.31 9.71 9.23
CA PHE A 413 -6.48 8.73 9.92
C PHE A 413 -7.35 7.70 10.65
N GLY A 414 -6.85 6.50 10.85
CA GLY A 414 -7.55 5.49 11.63
C GLY A 414 -6.76 4.21 11.77
N GLY A 415 -7.07 3.45 12.82
CA GLY A 415 -6.41 2.19 13.12
C GLY A 415 -7.34 1.26 13.88
N ARG A 416 -6.94 -0.01 14.03
CA ARG A 416 -7.68 -0.95 14.86
C ARG A 416 -7.43 -0.64 16.33
N ARG A 417 -8.44 -0.09 17.00
CA ARG A 417 -8.40 0.28 18.42
C ARG A 417 -9.65 -0.26 19.12
N ALA A 418 -9.50 -1.25 20.00
CA ALA A 418 -10.62 -1.75 20.79
C ALA A 418 -11.13 -0.71 21.80
N THR A 419 -10.28 0.21 22.24
CA THR A 419 -10.56 1.24 23.26
C THR A 419 -10.05 2.62 22.83
N THR A 420 -10.24 3.63 23.68
CA THR A 420 -9.67 4.98 23.63
C THR A 420 -10.27 5.92 22.57
N PHE A 421 -10.13 5.58 21.29
CA PHE A 421 -10.51 6.48 20.20
C PHE A 421 -12.01 6.37 19.89
N PRO A 422 -12.70 7.51 19.73
CA PRO A 422 -14.12 7.53 19.37
C PRO A 422 -14.33 7.07 17.92
N LEU A 423 -15.58 6.80 17.55
CA LEU A 423 -15.97 6.40 16.19
C LEU A 423 -15.44 7.36 15.13
N VAL A 424 -15.62 8.66 15.34
CA VAL A 424 -15.10 9.71 14.45
C VAL A 424 -14.87 11.01 15.24
N MET A 425 -13.84 11.74 14.86
CA MET A 425 -13.56 13.10 15.32
C MET A 425 -12.86 13.90 14.21
N GLN A 426 -13.08 15.21 14.16
CA GLN A 426 -12.38 16.15 13.30
C GLN A 426 -11.31 16.90 14.11
N ALA A 427 -10.11 17.04 13.56
CA ALA A 427 -9.06 17.85 14.16
C ALA A 427 -9.43 19.34 14.20
N PHE A 428 -8.81 20.08 15.12
CA PHE A 428 -9.01 21.54 15.26
C PHE A 428 -8.43 22.32 14.09
N ASN A 429 -7.27 21.90 13.60
CA ASN A 429 -6.49 22.58 12.57
C ASN A 429 -5.45 21.60 11.97
N TRP A 430 -4.56 22.12 11.11
CA TRP A 430 -3.52 21.32 10.45
C TRP A 430 -2.53 20.71 11.43
N SER A 431 -1.98 21.47 12.39
CA SER A 431 -0.98 20.95 13.35
C SER A 431 -1.55 19.84 14.20
N HIS A 432 -2.78 20.01 14.69
CA HIS A 432 -3.50 18.98 15.42
C HIS A 432 -3.76 17.75 14.55
N GLY A 433 -4.13 17.94 13.28
CA GLY A 433 -4.28 16.83 12.33
C GLY A 433 -3.00 16.04 12.10
N VAL A 434 -1.86 16.73 11.94
CA VAL A 434 -0.54 16.08 11.86
C VAL A 434 -0.22 15.34 13.16
N TYR A 435 -0.55 15.89 14.32
CA TYR A 435 -0.39 15.20 15.61
C TYR A 435 -1.23 13.91 15.70
N LEU A 436 -2.49 13.93 15.27
CA LEU A 436 -3.33 12.72 15.23
C LEU A 436 -2.73 11.65 14.31
N GLY A 437 -2.22 12.05 13.15
CA GLY A 437 -1.50 11.14 12.25
C GLY A 437 -0.22 10.59 12.89
N ALA A 438 0.59 11.46 13.51
CA ALA A 438 1.88 11.12 14.11
C ALA A 438 1.75 10.14 15.27
N THR A 439 0.66 10.26 16.02
CA THR A 439 0.39 9.44 17.20
C THR A 439 -0.47 8.23 16.90
N MET A 440 -0.87 8.01 15.64
CA MET A 440 -1.72 6.90 15.26
C MET A 440 -1.13 5.55 15.69
N GLY A 441 -1.99 4.70 16.23
CA GLY A 441 -1.65 3.35 16.66
C GLY A 441 -2.71 2.35 16.21
N SER A 442 -2.31 1.10 16.03
CA SER A 442 -3.20 0.00 15.70
C SER A 442 -2.77 -1.26 16.44
N GLU A 443 -3.75 -2.04 16.88
CA GLU A 443 -3.50 -3.36 17.45
C GLU A 443 -2.83 -4.28 16.42
N THR A 444 -1.87 -5.06 16.88
CA THR A 444 -1.26 -6.14 16.11
C THR A 444 -2.32 -7.13 15.66
N THR A 445 -2.40 -7.32 14.34
CA THR A 445 -3.21 -8.39 13.75
C THR A 445 -2.40 -9.68 13.68
N ALA A 446 -3.06 -10.81 13.39
CA ALA A 446 -2.38 -12.09 13.15
C ALA A 446 -1.36 -12.06 11.98
N ALA A 447 -1.33 -10.98 11.18
CA ALA A 447 -0.42 -10.81 10.05
C ALA A 447 0.91 -10.12 10.42
N ALA A 448 1.07 -9.60 11.64
CA ALA A 448 2.32 -9.00 12.12
C ALA A 448 3.03 -9.95 13.10
N VAL A 449 4.36 -10.01 13.04
CA VAL A 449 5.19 -10.75 14.01
C VAL A 449 5.08 -10.05 15.38
N GLY A 450 4.42 -10.68 16.36
CA GLY A 450 4.25 -10.15 17.72
C GLY A 450 3.04 -10.73 18.47
N ALA A 451 2.90 -10.41 19.77
CA ALA A 451 1.73 -10.80 20.56
C ALA A 451 0.47 -10.09 20.04
N THR A 452 -0.63 -10.83 19.84
CA THR A 452 -1.90 -10.29 19.31
C THR A 452 -2.56 -9.33 20.32
N GLY A 453 -3.10 -8.21 19.85
CA GLY A 453 -3.88 -7.27 20.67
C GLY A 453 -3.06 -6.19 21.40
N GLN A 454 -1.75 -6.09 21.16
CA GLN A 454 -0.95 -4.97 21.65
C GLN A 454 -1.04 -3.79 20.69
N VAL A 455 -1.23 -2.57 21.22
CA VAL A 455 -1.21 -1.34 20.42
C VAL A 455 0.22 -1.08 19.95
N ARG A 456 0.46 -1.21 18.64
CA ARG A 456 1.70 -0.79 17.98
C ARG A 456 1.49 0.59 17.36
N ARG A 457 2.39 1.52 17.62
CA ARG A 457 2.40 2.83 16.93
C ARG A 457 2.69 2.61 15.45
N ASP A 458 1.92 3.27 14.60
CA ASP A 458 2.14 3.29 13.15
C ASP A 458 1.84 4.70 12.61
N PRO A 459 2.75 5.67 12.86
CA PRO A 459 2.54 7.06 12.51
C PRO A 459 2.20 7.22 11.02
N MET A 460 1.08 7.87 10.72
CA MET A 460 0.53 8.07 9.37
C MET A 460 0.37 6.76 8.55
N ALA A 461 0.37 5.59 9.19
CA ALA A 461 0.47 4.27 8.55
C ALA A 461 1.75 4.09 7.72
N MET A 462 2.79 4.86 8.04
CA MET A 462 4.04 4.97 7.30
C MET A 462 5.24 4.39 8.04
N LEU A 463 5.09 3.78 9.22
CA LEU A 463 6.22 3.26 10.00
C LEU A 463 7.15 2.33 9.20
N PRO A 464 6.66 1.34 8.43
CA PRO A 464 7.54 0.46 7.64
C PRO A 464 7.93 1.03 6.26
N PHE A 465 7.52 2.28 5.96
CA PHE A 465 7.59 2.86 4.62
C PHE A 465 8.23 4.25 4.54
N CYS A 466 8.49 4.93 5.67
CA CYS A 466 9.18 6.22 5.63
C CYS A 466 10.65 6.01 5.23
N GLY A 467 11.07 6.63 4.12
CA GLY A 467 12.42 6.44 3.56
C GLY A 467 13.52 7.26 4.23
N TYR A 468 13.21 7.95 5.33
CA TYR A 468 14.14 8.83 6.06
C TYR A 468 13.67 9.04 7.50
N HIS A 469 14.37 9.90 8.24
CA HIS A 469 14.09 10.16 9.65
C HIS A 469 12.63 10.61 9.89
N MET A 470 11.89 9.86 10.71
CA MET A 470 10.46 10.09 10.97
C MET A 470 10.15 11.49 11.56
N GLY A 471 11.03 12.03 12.41
CA GLY A 471 10.91 13.41 12.91
C GLY A 471 10.92 14.47 11.80
N ASP A 472 11.81 14.33 10.80
CA ASP A 472 11.85 15.21 9.63
C ASP A 472 10.61 15.01 8.76
N TYR A 473 10.05 13.80 8.74
CA TYR A 473 8.83 13.50 8.01
C TYR A 473 7.62 14.22 8.61
N PHE A 474 7.52 14.30 9.93
CA PHE A 474 6.50 15.13 10.58
C PHE A 474 6.72 16.63 10.35
N ALA A 475 7.98 17.09 10.42
CA ALA A 475 8.31 18.48 10.10
C ALA A 475 7.92 18.83 8.65
N HIS A 476 8.09 17.89 7.72
CA HIS A 476 7.70 18.05 6.34
C HIS A 476 6.18 18.21 6.20
N TRP A 477 5.39 17.35 6.84
CA TRP A 477 3.92 17.50 6.91
C TRP A 477 3.48 18.88 7.45
N LEU A 478 4.11 19.36 8.53
CA LEU A 478 3.85 20.70 9.08
C LEU A 478 4.22 21.79 8.07
N SER A 479 5.31 21.63 7.32
CA SER A 479 5.75 22.62 6.32
C SER A 479 4.81 22.70 5.11
N ILE A 480 4.19 21.58 4.71
CA ILE A 480 3.22 21.54 3.60
C ILE A 480 1.98 22.35 3.97
N GLY A 481 1.46 22.20 5.19
CA GLY A 481 0.30 22.96 5.66
C GLY A 481 0.48 24.47 5.57
N LYS A 482 1.71 24.97 5.80
CA LYS A 482 2.04 26.41 5.68
C LYS A 482 1.93 26.95 4.25
N LYS A 483 1.90 26.07 3.24
CA LYS A 483 1.80 26.43 1.81
C LYS A 483 0.36 26.39 1.29
N LEU A 484 -0.59 25.91 2.08
CA LEU A 484 -1.98 25.70 1.67
C LEU A 484 -2.85 26.89 2.12
N ALA A 485 -3.49 27.56 1.17
CA ALA A 485 -4.53 28.55 1.47
C ALA A 485 -5.85 27.88 1.88
N HIS A 486 -6.09 26.68 1.35
CA HIS A 486 -7.31 25.90 1.54
C HIS A 486 -6.94 24.46 1.94
N PRO A 487 -6.37 24.25 3.15
CA PRO A 487 -5.97 22.92 3.58
C PRO A 487 -7.19 22.00 3.74
N PRO A 488 -7.08 20.70 3.40
CA PRO A 488 -8.11 19.72 3.76
C PRO A 488 -8.30 19.65 5.27
N ARG A 489 -9.51 19.25 5.68
CA ARG A 489 -9.80 18.96 7.08
C ARG A 489 -9.26 17.58 7.46
N PHE A 490 -8.73 17.46 8.67
CA PHE A 490 -8.31 16.16 9.20
C PHE A 490 -9.41 15.52 10.05
N PHE A 491 -9.51 14.21 9.93
CA PHE A 491 -10.39 13.39 10.74
C PHE A 491 -9.63 12.18 11.28
N HIS A 492 -10.07 11.66 12.40
CA HIS A 492 -9.67 10.35 12.91
C HIS A 492 -10.91 9.48 13.08
N VAL A 493 -10.84 8.21 12.64
CA VAL A 493 -11.92 7.24 12.76
C VAL A 493 -11.48 5.97 13.49
N ASN A 494 -12.42 5.30 14.14
CA ASN A 494 -12.20 4.01 14.76
C ASN A 494 -13.40 3.07 14.53
N TRP A 495 -13.28 2.19 13.54
CA TRP A 495 -14.30 1.17 13.24
C TRP A 495 -14.31 0.01 14.23
N PHE A 496 -13.29 -0.09 15.07
CA PHE A 496 -12.94 -1.32 15.76
C PHE A 496 -13.14 -1.27 17.27
N ARG A 497 -13.70 -0.18 17.79
CA ARG A 497 -14.00 -0.05 19.22
C ARG A 497 -14.92 -1.18 19.67
N ARG A 498 -14.68 -1.72 20.86
CA ARG A 498 -15.41 -2.86 21.42
C ARG A 498 -16.06 -2.51 22.75
N ASP A 499 -17.19 -3.15 23.00
CA ASP A 499 -17.86 -3.12 24.30
C ASP A 499 -17.15 -4.04 25.31
N LYS A 500 -17.61 -4.00 26.56
CA LYS A 500 -17.11 -4.87 27.65
C LYS A 500 -17.28 -6.38 27.38
N ALA A 501 -18.17 -6.75 26.46
CA ALA A 501 -18.36 -8.14 26.02
C ALA A 501 -17.52 -8.47 24.77
N ASN A 502 -16.56 -7.62 24.42
CA ASN A 502 -15.63 -7.76 23.29
C ASN A 502 -16.32 -7.79 21.91
N LYS A 503 -17.53 -7.23 21.80
CA LYS A 503 -18.25 -7.09 20.52
C LYS A 503 -18.01 -5.70 19.93
N PHE A 504 -17.94 -5.60 18.61
CA PHE A 504 -17.77 -4.32 17.93
C PHE A 504 -18.92 -3.37 18.23
N LEU A 505 -18.60 -2.14 18.59
CA LEU A 505 -19.59 -1.09 18.84
C LEU A 505 -20.18 -0.53 17.55
N TRP A 506 -19.45 -0.63 16.43
CA TRP A 506 -19.87 -0.16 15.12
C TRP A 506 -19.89 -1.32 14.10
N PRO A 507 -20.92 -1.43 13.23
CA PRO A 507 -21.03 -2.54 12.27
C PRO A 507 -20.00 -2.49 11.13
N GLY A 508 -19.48 -1.31 10.77
CA GLY A 508 -18.44 -1.18 9.75
C GLY A 508 -18.94 -1.33 8.31
N PHE A 509 -18.01 -1.64 7.39
CA PHE A 509 -18.29 -1.88 5.97
C PHE A 509 -19.14 -0.78 5.31
N GLY A 510 -20.22 -1.13 4.62
CA GLY A 510 -21.11 -0.16 3.96
C GLY A 510 -21.66 0.89 4.93
N GLU A 511 -21.88 0.54 6.20
CA GLU A 511 -22.41 1.46 7.21
C GLU A 511 -21.42 2.60 7.55
N ASN A 512 -20.13 2.45 7.24
CA ASN A 512 -19.16 3.55 7.33
C ASN A 512 -19.56 4.75 6.44
N MET A 513 -20.48 4.58 5.48
CA MET A 513 -21.09 5.68 4.74
C MET A 513 -21.71 6.75 5.65
N ARG A 514 -22.28 6.37 6.81
CA ARG A 514 -22.89 7.32 7.77
C ARG A 514 -21.85 8.28 8.35
N VAL A 515 -20.66 7.76 8.63
CA VAL A 515 -19.53 8.56 9.10
C VAL A 515 -18.92 9.38 7.96
N LEU A 516 -18.84 8.80 6.76
CA LEU A 516 -18.34 9.50 5.58
C LEU A 516 -19.24 10.67 5.17
N GLU A 517 -20.57 10.52 5.23
CA GLU A 517 -21.53 11.61 5.04
C GLU A 517 -21.27 12.76 6.02
N TRP A 518 -21.09 12.46 7.31
CA TRP A 518 -20.76 13.50 8.29
C TRP A 518 -19.45 14.20 7.94
N ILE A 519 -18.40 13.45 7.56
CA ILE A 519 -17.11 14.02 7.13
C ILE A 519 -17.29 14.96 5.92
N VAL A 520 -18.01 14.53 4.89
CA VAL A 520 -18.28 15.33 3.69
C VAL A 520 -19.07 16.60 4.05
N ASN A 521 -20.13 16.46 4.85
CA ASN A 521 -20.92 17.61 5.30
C ASN A 521 -20.10 18.56 6.18
N ARG A 522 -19.15 18.06 6.98
CA ARG A 522 -18.20 18.91 7.73
C ARG A 522 -17.25 19.67 6.80
N CYS A 523 -16.80 19.08 5.70
CA CYS A 523 -16.01 19.77 4.69
C CYS A 523 -16.75 20.96 4.08
N HIS A 524 -18.06 20.81 3.83
CA HIS A 524 -18.91 21.84 3.23
C HIS A 524 -19.59 22.78 4.23
N GLY A 525 -19.44 22.55 5.54
CA GLY A 525 -20.06 23.38 6.58
C GLY A 525 -21.55 23.10 6.81
N HIS A 526 -22.03 21.92 6.41
CA HIS A 526 -23.42 21.49 6.50
C HIS A 526 -23.71 20.52 7.66
N ALA A 527 -22.72 20.18 8.48
CA ALA A 527 -22.89 19.31 9.64
C ALA A 527 -22.50 20.00 10.95
N GLU A 528 -23.31 19.80 11.97
CA GLU A 528 -23.02 20.20 13.35
C GLU A 528 -21.93 19.31 13.97
N ALA A 529 -21.24 19.86 14.97
CA ALA A 529 -20.23 19.16 15.74
C ALA A 529 -20.11 19.78 17.13
N ASP A 530 -20.01 18.94 18.16
CA ASP A 530 -19.70 19.34 19.52
C ASP A 530 -18.18 19.46 19.70
N GLU A 531 -17.72 20.53 20.32
CA GLU A 531 -16.32 20.66 20.73
C GLU A 531 -16.05 19.75 21.93
N THR A 532 -14.99 18.95 21.85
CA THR A 532 -14.56 18.02 22.90
C THR A 532 -13.08 18.19 23.20
N ALA A 533 -12.58 17.53 24.26
CA ALA A 533 -11.15 17.52 24.58
C ALA A 533 -10.27 16.98 23.44
N LEU A 534 -10.83 16.15 22.54
CA LEU A 534 -10.10 15.54 21.44
C LEU A 534 -10.20 16.33 20.13
N GLY A 535 -11.20 17.17 19.95
CA GLY A 535 -11.56 17.71 18.63
C GLY A 535 -13.06 17.89 18.50
N TRP A 536 -13.54 18.03 17.27
CA TRP A 536 -14.97 18.14 16.99
C TRP A 536 -15.60 16.77 16.74
N MET A 537 -16.70 16.46 17.38
CA MET A 537 -17.39 15.16 17.26
C MET A 537 -18.85 15.34 16.87
N PRO A 538 -19.47 14.39 16.14
CA PRO A 538 -20.89 14.48 15.83
C PRO A 538 -21.74 14.39 17.11
N PRO A 539 -22.71 15.29 17.31
CA PRO A 539 -23.76 15.09 18.30
C PRO A 539 -24.40 13.71 18.12
N LEU A 540 -24.89 13.11 19.21
CA LEU A 540 -25.52 11.77 19.14
C LEU A 540 -26.73 11.71 18.19
N GLU A 541 -27.33 12.86 17.89
CA GLU A 541 -28.48 13.01 17.01
C GLU A 541 -28.11 13.27 15.54
N SER A 542 -26.84 13.57 15.24
CA SER A 542 -26.44 14.02 13.89
C SER A 542 -26.08 12.90 12.93
N LEU A 543 -25.81 11.68 13.43
CA LEU A 543 -25.60 10.51 12.58
C LEU A 543 -26.93 9.82 12.30
N ASP A 544 -27.22 9.54 11.03
CA ASP A 544 -28.39 8.73 10.68
C ASP A 544 -28.20 7.29 11.20
N LEU A 545 -29.00 6.86 12.16
CA LEU A 545 -28.99 5.49 12.70
C LEU A 545 -30.13 4.61 12.15
N ARG A 546 -30.99 5.16 11.27
CA ARG A 546 -32.16 4.44 10.75
C ARG A 546 -31.71 3.26 9.89
N GLY A 547 -32.35 2.11 10.12
CA GLY A 547 -32.02 0.84 9.45
C GLY A 547 -30.71 0.20 9.90
N LEU A 548 -29.99 0.80 10.85
CA LEU A 548 -28.74 0.24 11.36
C LEU A 548 -29.02 -0.87 12.37
N THR A 549 -28.40 -2.03 12.19
CA THR A 549 -28.48 -3.16 13.12
C THR A 549 -27.19 -3.31 13.91
N GLY A 550 -27.30 -3.46 15.23
CA GLY A 550 -26.20 -3.84 16.10
C GLY A 550 -25.95 -5.36 16.14
N PRO A 551 -24.94 -5.82 16.90
CA PRO A 551 -24.67 -7.24 17.11
C PRO A 551 -25.89 -7.99 17.66
N GLY A 552 -26.24 -9.12 17.04
CA GLY A 552 -27.45 -9.87 17.34
C GLY A 552 -28.69 -9.41 16.57
N GLN A 553 -28.53 -8.59 15.53
CA GLN A 553 -29.60 -8.07 14.67
C GLN A 553 -30.64 -7.17 15.36
N ASN A 554 -30.32 -6.68 16.57
CA ASN A 554 -31.15 -5.68 17.23
C ASN A 554 -30.93 -4.29 16.61
N SER A 555 -31.92 -3.39 16.74
CA SER A 555 -31.76 -1.99 16.31
C SER A 555 -30.56 -1.35 17.01
N TYR A 556 -29.76 -0.60 16.25
CA TYR A 556 -28.61 0.13 16.79
C TYR A 556 -29.08 1.29 17.66
N SER A 557 -28.76 1.26 18.96
CA SER A 557 -29.21 2.27 19.91
C SER A 557 -28.27 3.48 19.98
N ARG A 558 -28.83 4.62 20.40
CA ARG A 558 -28.05 5.83 20.71
C ARG A 558 -27.09 5.62 21.87
N ASP A 559 -27.44 4.80 22.85
CA ASP A 559 -26.53 4.45 23.95
C ASP A 559 -25.27 3.74 23.43
N ARG A 560 -25.43 2.87 22.42
CA ARG A 560 -24.30 2.21 21.77
C ARG A 560 -23.44 3.21 20.99
N LEU A 561 -24.05 4.21 20.34
CA LEU A 561 -23.31 5.31 19.71
C LEU A 561 -22.54 6.12 20.76
N ALA A 562 -23.18 6.42 21.90
CA ALA A 562 -22.54 7.15 23.00
C ALA A 562 -21.34 6.37 23.55
N GLU A 563 -21.44 5.05 23.70
CA GLU A 563 -20.31 4.20 24.06
C GLU A 563 -19.21 4.22 22.97
N ALA A 564 -19.59 4.17 21.69
CA ALA A 564 -18.65 4.28 20.57
C ALA A 564 -17.90 5.62 20.55
N GLN A 565 -18.55 6.70 21.02
CA GLN A 565 -18.01 8.06 21.08
C GLN A 565 -17.42 8.45 22.44
N ALA A 566 -17.46 7.57 23.45
CA ALA A 566 -17.03 7.93 24.80
C ALA A 566 -15.56 8.35 24.89
N ILE A 567 -15.27 9.38 25.67
CA ILE A 567 -13.92 9.83 26.01
C ILE A 567 -13.65 9.39 27.45
N ASP A 568 -12.80 8.39 27.65
CA ASP A 568 -12.45 7.88 28.97
C ASP A 568 -11.07 8.43 29.40
N PRO A 569 -10.99 9.29 30.44
CA PRO A 569 -9.72 9.86 30.88
C PRO A 569 -8.67 8.82 31.26
N VAL A 570 -9.06 7.66 31.80
CA VAL A 570 -8.12 6.59 32.18
C VAL A 570 -7.54 5.92 30.93
N GLU A 571 -8.36 5.69 29.90
CA GLU A 571 -7.88 5.19 28.61
C GLU A 571 -6.93 6.20 27.95
N TRP A 572 -7.23 7.49 28.04
CA TRP A 572 -6.43 8.55 27.45
C TRP A 572 -5.11 8.81 28.19
N THR A 573 -5.05 8.68 29.51
CA THR A 573 -3.77 8.75 30.26
C THR A 573 -2.79 7.71 29.74
N ARG A 574 -3.24 6.44 29.62
CA ARG A 574 -2.40 5.35 29.08
C ARG A 574 -1.98 5.62 27.63
N GLU A 575 -2.90 6.15 26.82
CA GLU A 575 -2.62 6.51 25.45
C GLU A 575 -1.53 7.58 25.33
N LEU A 576 -1.60 8.63 26.17
CA LEU A 576 -0.62 9.72 26.22
C LEU A 576 0.76 9.27 26.68
N ASP A 577 0.85 8.26 27.54
CA ASP A 577 2.11 7.63 27.95
C ASP A 577 2.73 6.85 26.77
N LEU A 578 1.93 6.03 26.08
CA LEU A 578 2.36 5.32 24.88
C LEU A 578 2.75 6.26 23.73
N GLN A 579 2.18 7.47 23.66
CA GLN A 579 2.62 8.49 22.70
C GLN A 579 3.98 9.08 23.09
N LYS A 580 4.24 9.27 24.39
CA LYS A 580 5.52 9.73 24.88
C LYS A 580 6.65 8.75 24.53
N GLU A 581 6.42 7.45 24.65
CA GLU A 581 7.41 6.43 24.23
C GLU A 581 7.83 6.58 22.76
N LEU A 582 6.89 6.89 21.86
CA LEU A 582 7.20 7.17 20.46
C LEU A 582 8.03 8.45 20.32
N PHE A 583 7.68 9.51 21.06
CA PHE A 583 8.36 10.80 20.97
C PHE A 583 9.80 10.68 21.48
N ASP A 584 9.99 9.96 22.59
CA ASP A 584 11.31 9.66 23.17
C ASP A 584 12.15 8.82 22.20
N ARG A 585 11.53 7.85 21.50
CA ARG A 585 12.21 7.06 20.46
C ARG A 585 12.67 7.91 19.28
N ILE A 586 11.88 8.90 18.85
CA ILE A 586 12.23 9.80 17.74
C ILE A 586 13.28 10.82 18.17
N GLY A 587 13.28 11.23 19.44
CA GLY A 587 14.31 12.05 20.05
C GLY A 587 14.31 13.49 19.55
N GLU A 588 15.50 14.05 19.34
CA GLU A 588 15.73 15.50 19.16
C GLU A 588 15.08 16.09 17.91
N ARG A 589 14.88 15.27 16.86
CA ARG A 589 14.26 15.72 15.60
C ARG A 589 12.72 15.71 15.65
N MET A 590 12.12 15.32 16.78
CA MET A 590 10.67 15.40 16.95
C MET A 590 10.23 16.89 16.97
N PRO A 591 9.30 17.33 16.10
CA PRO A 591 8.89 18.74 16.06
C PRO A 591 8.28 19.21 17.38
N LYS A 592 8.68 20.40 17.84
CA LYS A 592 8.18 20.99 19.09
C LYS A 592 6.68 21.22 19.07
N GLU A 593 6.13 21.56 17.91
CA GLU A 593 4.69 21.70 17.67
C GLU A 593 3.92 20.45 18.12
N LEU A 594 4.45 19.25 17.88
CA LEU A 594 3.77 18.00 18.25
C LEU A 594 3.88 17.69 19.75
N TYR A 595 4.97 18.10 20.41
CA TYR A 595 5.05 18.07 21.86
C TYR A 595 3.99 18.99 22.49
N PHE A 596 3.82 20.20 21.96
CA PHE A 596 2.81 21.13 22.46
C PHE A 596 1.39 20.62 22.21
N GLU A 597 1.09 20.01 21.06
CA GLU A 597 -0.22 19.38 20.83
C GLU A 597 -0.53 18.29 21.87
N ARG A 598 0.46 17.50 22.28
CA ARG A 598 0.32 16.51 23.35
C ARG A 598 0.01 17.15 24.70
N GLU A 599 0.73 18.21 25.08
CA GLU A 599 0.49 18.90 26.36
C GLU A 599 -0.85 19.63 26.39
N LEU A 600 -1.27 20.21 25.26
CA LEU A 600 -2.60 20.79 25.12
C LEU A 600 -3.69 19.72 25.26
N LEU A 601 -3.48 18.51 24.70
CA LEU A 601 -4.41 17.40 24.89
C LEU A 601 -4.48 16.97 26.36
N ARG A 602 -3.35 16.84 27.07
CA ARG A 602 -3.32 16.57 28.51
C ARG A 602 -4.14 17.61 29.29
N SER A 603 -3.91 18.88 29.01
CA SER A 603 -4.62 19.99 29.66
C SER A 603 -6.13 19.94 29.42
N ARG A 604 -6.57 19.69 28.17
CA ARG A 604 -8.00 19.56 27.84
C ARG A 604 -8.67 18.37 28.52
N LEU A 605 -7.92 17.31 28.81
CA LEU A 605 -8.42 16.12 29.53
C LEU A 605 -8.34 16.25 31.06
N GLY A 606 -7.71 17.31 31.59
CA GLY A 606 -7.51 17.51 33.02
C GLY A 606 -6.46 16.57 33.65
N LEU A 607 -5.41 16.22 32.89
CA LEU A 607 -4.35 15.23 33.25
C LEU A 607 -2.95 15.83 33.47
#